data_AF-A0A3D3X507-F1
#
_entry.id   AF-A0A3D3X507-F1
#
_cell.length_a   1.000
_cell.length_b   1.000
_cell.length_c   1.000
_cell.angle_alpha   90.00
_cell.angle_beta   90.00
_cell.angle_gamma   90.00
#
_symmetry.space_group_name_H-M   'P 1'
#
loop_
_entity.id
_entity.type
_entity.pdbx_description
1 polymer ?
#
loop_
_entity_poly.entity_id
_entity_poly.type
_entity_poly.pdbx_seq_one_letter_code
_entity_poly.pdbx_strand_id
1 'polypeptide(L)'
;MTDIDFQTWIAFAVAAEILLLIPGPTILLVVAYSLSHGRTATLPLVTGVGLGDLTAMVFSFAGLGLLMSQVSEFFFILKWAGALYLVYL
;
A
#
# COMPACT_ATOMS: atom_id res chain seq x y z
N MET A 1 -1.52 -9.96 -23.17
CA MET A 1 -1.86 -9.31 -21.88
C MET A 1 -0.57 -9.14 -21.08
N THR A 2 0.40 -8.38 -21.61
CA THR A 2 1.75 -8.28 -21.02
C THR A 2 2.44 -6.93 -21.19
N ASP A 3 1.83 -5.96 -21.85
CA ASP A 3 2.44 -4.64 -22.02
C ASP A 3 1.70 -3.64 -21.13
N ILE A 4 2.19 -3.44 -19.91
CA ILE A 4 1.78 -2.27 -19.12
C ILE A 4 2.36 -1.07 -19.84
N ASP A 5 1.50 -0.32 -20.51
CA ASP A 5 1.89 0.89 -21.21
C ASP A 5 2.52 1.90 -20.22
N PHE A 6 3.54 2.61 -20.67
CA PHE A 6 4.29 3.55 -19.85
C PHE A 6 3.38 4.62 -19.24
N GLN A 7 2.35 5.03 -19.98
CA GLN A 7 1.33 5.96 -19.50
C GLN A 7 0.54 5.40 -18.31
N THR A 8 0.24 4.10 -18.31
CA THR A 8 -0.47 3.45 -17.19
C THR A 8 0.41 3.38 -15.94
N TRP A 9 1.71 3.10 -16.13
CA TRP A 9 2.69 3.09 -15.04
C TRP A 9 2.82 4.46 -14.37
N ILE A 10 2.93 5.52 -15.18
CA ILE A 10 2.98 6.91 -14.66
C ILE A 10 1.69 7.27 -13.94
N ALA A 11 0.52 6.96 -14.54
CA ALA A 11 -0.77 7.26 -13.91
C ALA A 11 -0.92 6.58 -12.54
N PHE A 12 -0.51 5.30 -12.43
CA PHE A 12 -0.47 4.59 -11.16
C PHE A 12 0.49 5.24 -10.15
N ALA A 13 1.73 5.56 -10.57
CA ALA A 13 2.73 6.16 -9.69
C ALA A 13 2.24 7.49 -9.11
N VAL A 14 1.69 8.38 -9.95
CA VAL A 14 1.13 9.67 -9.51
C VAL A 14 -0.02 9.47 -8.53
N ALA A 15 -0.96 8.57 -8.83
CA ALA A 15 -2.09 8.29 -7.94
C ALA A 15 -1.63 7.72 -6.59
N ALA A 16 -0.67 6.80 -6.60
CA ALA A 16 -0.09 6.22 -5.38
C ALA A 16 0.64 7.27 -4.54
N GLU A 17 1.38 8.18 -5.18
CA GLU A 17 2.12 9.24 -4.50
C GLU A 17 1.17 10.25 -3.83
N ILE A 18 0.07 10.62 -4.51
CA ILE A 18 -0.99 11.46 -3.92
C ILE A 18 -1.57 10.80 -2.65
N LEU A 19 -1.85 9.49 -2.71
CA LEU A 19 -2.35 8.74 -1.54
C LEU A 19 -1.31 8.66 -0.42
N LEU A 20 -0.04 8.45 -0.75
CA LEU A 20 1.06 8.35 0.23
C LEU A 20 1.40 9.69 0.89
N LEU A 21 1.10 10.83 0.25
CA LEU A 21 1.29 12.16 0.83
C LEU A 21 0.40 12.41 2.05
N ILE A 22 -0.72 11.71 2.17
CA ILE A 22 -1.62 11.82 3.33
C ILE A 22 -1.05 10.92 4.44
N PRO A 23 -0.48 11.49 5.53
CA PRO A 23 0.15 10.70 6.56
C PRO A 23 -0.92 9.87 7.31
N GLY A 24 -0.84 8.55 7.17
CA GLY A 24 -1.70 7.63 7.89
C GLY A 24 -1.33 7.50 9.38
N PRO A 25 -2.14 6.77 10.16
CA PRO A 25 -1.93 6.58 11.61
C PRO A 25 -0.54 6.02 11.95
N THR A 26 -0.03 5.07 11.15
CA THR A 26 1.29 4.48 11.35
C THR A 26 2.41 5.52 11.27
N ILE A 27 2.37 6.40 10.25
CA ILE A 27 3.39 7.46 10.08
C ILE A 27 3.32 8.43 11.26
N LEU A 28 2.12 8.83 11.69
CA LEU A 28 1.94 9.72 12.84
C LEU A 28 2.51 9.10 14.13
N LEU A 29 2.26 7.82 14.37
CA LEU A 29 2.81 7.09 15.52
C LEU A 29 4.34 6.98 15.45
N VAL A 30 4.89 6.65 14.28
CA VAL A 30 6.34 6.56 14.08
C VAL A 30 7.00 7.91 14.34
N VAL A 31 6.46 9.00 13.81
CA VAL A 31 6.98 10.36 14.03
C VAL A 31 6.88 10.73 15.51
N ALA A 32 5.73 10.55 16.14
CA ALA A 32 5.54 10.86 17.57
C ALA A 32 6.55 10.08 18.44
N TYR A 33 6.68 8.78 18.22
CA TYR A 33 7.58 7.93 18.98
C TYR A 33 9.05 8.30 18.76
N SER A 34 9.42 8.62 17.53
CA SER A 34 10.78 9.05 17.15
C SER A 34 11.15 10.38 17.80
N LEU A 35 10.22 11.33 17.88
CA LEU A 35 10.41 12.60 18.57
C LEU A 35 10.54 12.41 20.09
N SER A 36 9.80 11.48 20.69
CA SER A 36 9.83 11.23 22.14
C SER A 36 11.03 10.42 22.62
N HIS A 37 11.52 9.47 21.83
CA HIS A 37 12.56 8.51 22.25
C HIS A 37 13.91 8.68 21.53
N GLY A 38 13.99 9.63 20.60
CA GLY A 38 15.23 9.98 19.89
C GLY A 38 15.65 8.99 18.80
N ARG A 39 16.78 9.29 18.16
CA ARG A 39 17.24 8.63 16.92
C ARG A 39 17.60 7.16 17.09
N THR A 40 18.04 6.76 18.29
CA THR A 40 18.42 5.37 18.59
C THR A 40 17.22 4.42 18.60
N ALA A 41 16.06 4.89 19.06
CA ALA A 41 14.81 4.13 18.98
C ALA A 41 14.13 4.22 17.60
N THR A 42 14.46 5.25 16.81
CA THR A 42 13.85 5.49 15.49
C THR A 42 14.23 4.43 14.46
N LEU A 43 15.51 4.05 14.37
CA LEU A 43 15.96 3.12 13.33
C LEU A 43 15.31 1.74 13.45
N PRO A 44 15.33 1.06 14.61
CA PRO A 44 14.65 -0.23 14.77
C PRO A 44 13.14 -0.14 14.53
N LEU A 45 12.51 0.98 14.92
CA LEU A 45 11.08 1.20 14.74
C LEU A 45 10.71 1.27 13.25
N VAL A 46 11.38 2.15 12.50
CA VAL A 46 11.11 2.33 11.06
C VAL A 46 11.41 1.05 10.28
N THR A 47 12.49 0.35 10.63
CA THR A 47 12.79 -0.94 9.98
C THR A 47 11.75 -2.01 10.32
N GLY A 48 11.29 -2.05 11.58
CA GLY A 48 10.24 -2.99 12.00
C GLY A 48 8.92 -2.75 11.27
N VAL A 49 8.51 -1.48 11.16
CA VAL A 49 7.33 -1.08 10.39
C VAL A 49 7.49 -1.46 8.92
N GLY A 50 8.61 -1.10 8.29
CA GLY A 50 8.87 -1.44 6.88
C GLY A 50 8.88 -2.96 6.62
N LEU A 51 9.45 -3.75 7.53
CA LEU A 51 9.41 -5.21 7.42
C LEU A 51 7.99 -5.77 7.59
N GLY A 52 7.20 -5.19 8.49
CA GLY A 52 5.78 -5.52 8.66
C GLY A 52 4.99 -5.23 7.38
N ASP A 53 5.16 -4.04 6.81
CA ASP A 53 4.51 -3.61 5.56
C ASP A 53 4.91 -4.51 4.39
N LEU A 54 6.21 -4.82 4.24
CA LEU A 54 6.70 -5.75 3.22
C LEU A 54 6.10 -7.14 3.37
N THR A 55 6.01 -7.65 4.61
CA THR A 55 5.41 -8.95 4.89
C THR A 55 3.94 -8.97 4.50
N ALA A 56 3.19 -7.95 4.94
CA ALA A 56 1.78 -7.80 4.58
C ALA A 56 1.57 -7.68 3.07
N MET A 57 2.44 -6.91 2.39
CA MET A 57 2.42 -6.74 0.93
C MET A 57 2.66 -8.06 0.19
N VAL A 58 3.66 -8.84 0.59
CA VAL A 58 3.97 -10.15 -0.01
C VAL A 58 2.79 -11.11 0.12
N PHE A 59 2.20 -11.23 1.31
CA PHE A 59 1.03 -12.08 1.51
C PHE A 59 -0.19 -11.58 0.74
N SER A 60 -0.39 -10.26 0.69
CA SER A 60 -1.48 -9.65 -0.07
C SER A 60 -1.37 -9.94 -1.56
N PHE A 61 -0.18 -9.78 -2.16
CA PHE A 61 0.04 -10.07 -3.58
C PHE A 61 0.03 -11.56 -3.88
N ALA A 62 0.58 -12.41 -3.01
CA ALA A 62 0.49 -13.86 -3.19
C ALA A 62 -0.98 -14.33 -3.12
N GLY A 63 -1.74 -13.85 -2.14
CA GLY A 63 -3.16 -14.19 -1.95
C GLY A 63 -4.05 -13.65 -3.07
N LEU A 64 -3.94 -12.35 -3.39
CA LEU A 64 -4.66 -11.74 -4.51
C LEU A 64 -4.25 -12.39 -5.84
N GLY A 65 -2.97 -12.67 -6.07
CA GLY A 65 -2.50 -13.32 -7.30
C GLY A 65 -3.17 -14.68 -7.53
N LEU A 66 -3.31 -15.49 -6.48
CA LEU A 66 -4.05 -16.75 -6.54
C LEU A 66 -5.55 -16.55 -6.80
N LEU A 67 -6.19 -15.63 -6.06
CA LEU A 67 -7.62 -15.35 -6.20
C LEU A 67 -7.97 -14.81 -7.60
N MET A 68 -7.15 -13.92 -8.14
CA MET A 68 -7.33 -13.31 -9.45
C MET A 68 -7.09 -14.28 -10.60
N SER A 69 -6.21 -15.27 -10.41
CA SER A 69 -5.95 -16.30 -11.43
C SER A 69 -7.12 -17.26 -11.63
N GLN A 70 -8.00 -17.40 -10.63
CA GLN A 70 -9.09 -18.38 -10.67
C GLN A 70 -10.43 -17.80 -11.13
N VAL A 71 -10.72 -16.51 -10.94
CA VAL A 71 -12.06 -15.94 -11.23
C VAL A 71 -12.00 -14.50 -11.77
N SER A 72 -12.28 -14.32 -13.06
CA SER A 72 -12.30 -13.02 -13.75
C SER A 72 -13.35 -12.04 -13.19
N GLU A 73 -14.52 -12.53 -12.78
CA GLU A 73 -15.61 -11.70 -12.24
C GLU A 73 -15.28 -11.10 -10.87
N PHE A 74 -14.50 -11.81 -10.05
CA PHE A 74 -14.13 -11.34 -8.72
C PHE A 74 -13.22 -10.11 -8.79
N PHE A 75 -12.33 -10.05 -9.78
CA PHE A 75 -11.50 -8.87 -10.02
C PHE A 75 -12.34 -7.65 -10.38
N PHE A 76 -13.38 -7.83 -11.19
CA PHE A 76 -14.28 -6.75 -11.57
C PHE A 76 -14.99 -6.16 -10.36
N ILE A 77 -15.58 -7.00 -9.51
CA ILE A 77 -16.26 -6.56 -8.28
C ILE A 77 -15.27 -5.86 -7.35
N LEU A 78 -14.08 -6.45 -7.14
CA LEU A 78 -13.07 -5.91 -6.24
C LEU A 78 -12.57 -4.53 -6.69
N LYS A 79 -12.37 -4.34 -8.01
CA LYS A 79 -11.98 -3.04 -8.58
C LYS A 79 -12.98 -1.94 -8.28
N TRP A 80 -14.26 -2.21 -8.51
CA TRP A 80 -15.33 -1.23 -8.26
C TRP A 80 -15.55 -0.97 -6.77
N ALA A 81 -15.47 -2.00 -5.93
CA ALA A 81 -15.52 -1.85 -4.48
C ALA A 81 -14.36 -0.98 -3.95
N GLY A 82 -13.13 -1.23 -4.42
CA GLY A 82 -11.96 -0.43 -4.07
C GLY A 82 -12.09 1.03 -4.53
N ALA A 83 -12.58 1.26 -5.74
CA ALA A 83 -12.82 2.63 -6.25
C ALA A 83 -13.83 3.39 -5.39
N LEU A 84 -14.96 2.75 -5.02
CA LEU A 84 -15.96 3.34 -4.14
C LEU A 84 -15.39 3.63 -2.74
N TYR A 85 -14.58 2.73 -2.20
CA TYR A 85 -13.95 2.92 -0.91
C TYR A 85 -13.01 4.13 -0.91
N LEU A 86 -12.22 4.32 -1.96
CA LEU A 86 -11.35 5.49 -2.11
C LEU A 86 -12.11 6.81 -2.30
N VAL A 87 -13.32 6.78 -2.86
CA VAL A 87 -14.19 7.96 -2.94
C VAL A 87 -14.80 8.30 -1.56
N TYR A 88 -15.04 7.28 -0.75
CA TYR A 88 -15.58 7.44 0.60
C TYR A 88 -14.54 7.99 1.60
N LEU A 89 -13.27 7.57 1.45
CA LEU A 89 -12.16 7.93 2.34
C LEU A 89 -11.65 9.35 2.07
#